data_AF-W3U012-F1
#
_entry.id   AF-W3U012-F1
#
_cell.length_a   1.000
_cell.length_b   1.000
_cell.length_c   1.000
_cell.angle_alpha   90.00
_cell.angle_beta   90.00
_cell.angle_gamma   90.00
#
_symmetry.space_group_name_H-M   'P 1'
#
loop_
_entity.id
_entity.type
_entity.pdbx_description
1 polymer ?
#
loop_
_entity_poly.entity_id
_entity_poly.type
_entity_poly.pdbx_seq_one_letter_code
_entity_poly.pdbx_strand_id
1 'polypeptide(L)'
;MVVDRILLILWAVMLAFFCVSWLGTTHILSRMVPTSYIDNIVDILFFFLSALFAGILWLSVPQPMSLKMKLAAFMPPAFILFCFFMS
;
A
#
# COMPACT_ATOMS: atom_id res chain seq x y z
N MET A 1 -20.02 2.80 3.80
CA MET A 1 -19.27 3.80 4.59
C MET A 1 -18.03 3.21 5.25
N VAL A 2 -18.13 2.28 6.22
CA VAL A 2 -16.93 1.69 6.86
C VAL A 2 -16.12 0.81 5.90
N VAL A 3 -16.78 -0.07 5.13
CA VAL A 3 -16.11 -0.96 4.17
C VAL A 3 -15.33 -0.17 3.11
N ASP A 4 -15.90 0.93 2.62
CA ASP A 4 -15.23 1.83 1.67
C ASP A 4 -13.92 2.39 2.24
N ARG A 5 -13.94 2.83 3.51
CA ARG A 5 -12.75 3.36 4.19
C ARG A 5 -11.70 2.28 4.43
N ILE A 6 -12.12 1.09 4.88
CA ILE A 6 -11.22 -0.04 5.09
C ILE A 6 -10.55 -0.42 3.77
N LEU A 7 -11.29 -0.45 2.67
CA LEU A 7 -10.76 -0.77 1.35
C LEU A 7 -9.73 0.27 0.87
N LEU A 8 -10.01 1.57 1.08
CA LEU A 8 -9.07 2.64 0.75
C LEU A 8 -7.80 2.57 1.59
N ILE A 9 -7.91 2.29 2.89
CA ILE A 9 -6.76 2.12 3.78
C ILE A 9 -5.93 0.90 3.36
N LEU A 10 -6.59 -0.22 3.07
CA LEU A 10 -5.93 -1.45 2.61
C LEU A 10 -5.13 -1.19 1.32
N TRP A 11 -5.70 -0.45 0.38
CA TRP A 11 -5.02 -0.04 -0.84
C TRP A 11 -3.84 0.90 -0.61
N ALA A 12 -4.00 1.89 0.28
CA ALA A 12 -2.91 2.79 0.65
C ALA A 12 -1.73 2.01 1.25
N VAL A 13 -2.01 1.06 2.14
CA VAL A 13 -1.02 0.19 2.78
C VAL A 13 -0.32 -0.71 1.75
N MET A 14 -1.08 -1.33 0.83
CA MET A 14 -0.50 -2.16 -0.23
C MET A 14 0.42 -1.36 -1.16
N LEU A 15 0.01 -0.16 -1.58
CA LEU A 15 0.83 0.72 -2.43
C LEU A 15 2.10 1.18 -1.71
N ALA A 16 1.98 1.58 -0.43
CA ALA A 16 3.12 1.94 0.40
C ALA A 16 4.10 0.77 0.53
N PHE A 17 3.59 -0.44 0.79
CA PHE A 17 4.40 -1.65 0.91
C PHE A 17 5.13 -1.96 -0.40
N PHE A 18 4.44 -1.83 -1.55
CA PHE A 18 5.05 -2.05 -2.85
C PHE A 18 6.15 -1.02 -3.16
N CYS A 19 5.92 0.26 -2.89
CA CYS A 19 6.93 1.31 -3.06
C CYS A 19 8.15 1.07 -2.17
N VAL A 20 7.95 0.73 -0.90
CA VAL A 20 9.02 0.47 0.06
C VAL A 20 9.80 -0.80 -0.32
N SER A 21 9.10 -1.87 -0.73
CA SER A 21 9.73 -3.10 -1.22
C SER A 21 10.54 -2.87 -2.50
N TRP A 22 10.04 -2.03 -3.41
CA TRP A 22 10.78 -1.61 -4.60
C TRP A 22 12.02 -0.78 -4.24
N LEU A 23 11.90 0.15 -3.28
CA LEU A 23 13.01 0.93 -2.76
C LEU A 23 14.05 0.11 -2.00
N GLY A 24 13.63 -0.97 -1.33
CA GLY A 24 14.53 -1.91 -0.66
C GLY A 24 15.27 -2.83 -1.64
N THR A 25 14.61 -3.25 -2.71
CA THR A 25 15.21 -4.10 -3.77
C THR A 25 16.11 -3.32 -4.71
N THR A 26 15.80 -2.05 -4.97
CA THR A 26 16.75 -1.14 -5.62
C THR A 26 17.85 -0.82 -4.61
N HIS A 27 19.10 -1.20 -4.89
CA HIS A 27 20.29 -0.96 -4.03
C HIS A 27 20.55 0.52 -3.66
N ILE A 28 19.65 1.45 -3.98
CA ILE A 28 19.66 2.88 -3.65
C ILE A 28 19.79 3.08 -2.14
N LEU A 29 18.99 2.37 -1.34
CA LEU A 29 18.99 2.53 0.12
C LEU A 29 20.23 1.90 0.76
N SER A 30 20.65 0.74 0.26
CA SER A 30 21.89 0.05 0.66
C SER A 30 23.17 0.83 0.31
N ARG A 31 23.11 1.78 -0.63
CA ARG A 31 24.28 2.54 -1.10
C ARG A 31 24.41 3.92 -0.44
N MET A 32 23.30 4.48 0.04
CA MET A 32 23.27 5.81 0.68
C MET A 32 23.30 5.76 2.21
N VAL A 33 22.87 4.67 2.83
CA VAL A 33 22.71 4.61 4.30
C VAL A 33 23.35 3.34 4.86
N PRO A 34 24.13 3.44 5.97
CA PRO A 34 24.60 2.27 6.69
C PRO A 34 23.43 1.36 7.10
N THR A 35 23.61 0.05 6.93
CA THR A 35 22.59 -0.99 7.13
C THR A 35 21.89 -0.94 8.49
N SER A 36 22.54 -0.38 9.51
CA SER A 36 21.99 -0.19 10.85
C SER A 36 20.82 0.81 10.94
N TYR A 37 20.65 1.70 9.95
CA TYR A 37 19.57 2.70 9.92
C TYR A 37 18.55 2.45 8.81
N ILE A 38 18.80 1.49 7.93
CA ILE A 38 17.92 1.20 6.79
C ILE A 38 16.53 0.79 7.27
N ASP A 39 16.44 -0.05 8.30
CA ASP A 39 15.18 -0.54 8.85
C ASP A 39 14.29 0.60 9.38
N ASN A 40 14.84 1.46 10.25
CA ASN A 40 14.14 2.65 10.75
C ASN A 40 13.71 3.62 9.65
N ILE A 41 14.56 3.83 8.63
CA ILE A 41 14.21 4.72 7.51
C ILE A 41 13.08 4.11 6.68
N VAL A 42 13.12 2.80 6.45
CA VAL A 42 12.08 2.05 5.74
C VAL A 42 10.74 2.19 6.47
N ASP A 43 10.72 2.02 7.79
CA ASP A 43 9.49 2.15 8.59
C ASP A 43 8.91 3.57 8.56
N ILE A 44 9.76 4.59 8.74
CA ILE A 44 9.33 5.99 8.67
C ILE A 44 8.77 6.31 7.27
N LEU A 45 9.46 5.85 6.23
CA LEU A 45 9.05 6.06 4.85
C LEU A 45 7.74 5.35 4.54
N PHE A 46 7.57 4.11 5.03
CA PHE A 46 6.34 3.35 4.91
C PHE A 46 5.16 4.09 5.56
N PHE A 47 5.35 4.59 6.78
CA PHE A 47 4.31 5.32 7.49
C PHE A 47 3.92 6.61 6.76
N PHE A 48 4.91 7.35 6.28
CA PHE A 48 4.69 8.58 5.51
C PHE A 48 3.96 8.32 4.20
N LEU A 49 4.39 7.33 3.42
CA LEU A 49 3.73 6.94 2.17
C LEU A 49 2.32 6.44 2.42
N SER A 50 2.10 5.65 3.48
CA SER A 50 0.78 5.14 3.81
C SER A 50 -0.20 6.26 4.16
N ALA A 51 0.24 7.25 4.95
CA ALA A 51 -0.58 8.43 5.26
C ALA A 51 -0.85 9.28 4.01
N LEU A 52 0.16 9.48 3.16
CA LEU A 52 0.06 10.25 1.92
C LEU A 52 -0.90 9.58 0.93
N PHE A 53 -0.75 8.27 0.68
CA PHE A 53 -1.66 7.53 -0.20
C PHE A 53 -3.07 7.46 0.36
N ALA A 54 -3.24 7.29 1.68
CA ALA A 54 -4.56 7.33 2.29
C ALA A 54 -5.23 8.70 2.08
N GLY A 55 -4.49 9.80 2.23
CA GLY A 55 -4.98 11.15 1.97
C GLY A 55 -5.33 11.37 0.48
N ILE A 56 -4.47 10.93 -0.44
CA ILE A 56 -4.74 11.04 -1.89
C ILE A 56 -5.97 10.23 -2.28
N LEU A 57 -6.06 8.98 -1.81
CA LEU A 57 -7.22 8.12 -2.06
C LEU A 57 -8.49 8.70 -1.45
N TRP A 58 -8.39 9.31 -0.27
CA TRP A 58 -9.50 10.00 0.36
C TRP A 58 -10.02 11.18 -0.46
N LEU A 59 -9.11 11.99 -1.03
CA LEU A 59 -9.45 13.16 -1.84
C LEU A 59 -9.88 12.79 -3.26
N SER A 60 -9.34 11.72 -3.83
CA SER A 60 -9.54 11.34 -5.24
C SER A 60 -10.75 10.44 -5.46
N VAL A 61 -11.14 9.64 -4.46
CA VAL A 61 -12.24 8.68 -4.60
C VAL A 61 -13.56 9.32 -4.16
N PRO A 62 -14.54 9.48 -5.06
CA PRO A 62 -15.86 9.99 -4.68
C PRO A 62 -16.55 8.98 -3.76
N GLN A 63 -16.95 9.45 -2.57
CA GLN A 63 -17.78 8.68 -1.65
C GLN A 63 -19.26 9.05 -1.87
N PRO A 64 -20.19 8.09 -2.04
CA PRO A 64 -20.02 6.64 -1.87
C PRO A 64 -19.54 5.92 -3.13
N MET A 65 -18.63 4.96 -2.94
CA MET A 65 -18.07 4.15 -4.02
C MET A 65 -19.14 3.22 -4.61
N SER A 66 -19.25 3.21 -5.95
CA SER A 66 -20.17 2.31 -6.67
C SER A 66 -19.80 0.84 -6.45
N LEU A 67 -20.80 -0.05 -6.42
CA LEU A 67 -20.64 -1.50 -6.25
C LEU A 67 -19.63 -2.11 -7.24
N LYS A 68 -19.61 -1.62 -8.49
CA LYS A 68 -18.64 -2.06 -9.51
C LYS A 68 -17.20 -1.72 -9.13
N MET A 69 -17.00 -0.55 -8.54
CA MET A 69 -15.69 -0.04 -8.15
C MET A 69 -15.17 -0.75 -6.89
N LYS A 70 -16.07 -1.11 -5.96
CA LYS A 70 -15.76 -1.98 -4.82
C LYS A 70 -15.26 -3.34 -5.25
N LEU A 71 -15.97 -3.98 -6.18
CA LEU A 71 -15.59 -5.29 -6.72
C LEU A 71 -14.22 -5.23 -7.41
N ALA A 72 -13.99 -4.24 -8.26
CA ALA A 72 -12.71 -4.04 -8.92
C ALA A 72 -11.56 -3.81 -7.92
N ALA A 73 -11.81 -3.04 -6.86
CA ALA A 73 -10.82 -2.78 -5.80
C ALA A 73 -10.60 -3.99 -4.87
N PHE A 74 -11.55 -4.91 -4.74
CA PHE A 74 -11.40 -6.14 -3.95
C PHE A 74 -10.71 -7.27 -4.72
N MET A 75 -10.77 -7.22 -6.05
CA MET A 75 -10.21 -8.25 -6.94
C MET A 75 -8.71 -8.49 -6.74
N PRO A 76 -7.83 -7.46 -6.71
CA PRO A 76 -6.40 -7.67 -6.53
C PRO A 76 -6.00 -8.30 -5.19
N PRO A 77 -6.47 -7.85 -4.00
CA PRO A 77 -6.13 -8.52 -2.75
C PRO A 77 -6.68 -9.95 -2.69
N ALA A 78 -7.88 -10.21 -3.22
CA ALA A 78 -8.42 -11.55 -3.32
C ALA A 78 -7.59 -12.44 -4.26
N PHE A 79 -7.07 -11.91 -5.36
CA PHE A 79 -6.21 -12.63 -6.29
C PHE A 79 -4.85 -12.98 -5.66
N ILE A 80 -4.24 -12.06 -4.92
CA ILE A 80 -2.98 -12.32 -4.18
C ILE A 80 -3.21 -13.44 -3.14
N LEU A 81 -4.29 -13.37 -2.37
CA LEU A 81 -4.66 -14.41 -1.42
C LEU A 81 -4.88 -15.75 -2.12
N PHE A 82 -5.58 -15.76 -3.25
CA PHE A 82 -5.81 -16.97 -4.03
C PHE A 82 -4.49 -17.60 -4.51
N CYS A 83 -3.57 -16.81 -5.06
CA CYS A 83 -2.24 -17.29 -5.45
C CYS A 83 -1.45 -17.86 -4.26
N PHE A 84 -1.53 -17.25 -3.08
CA PHE A 84 -0.87 -17.76 -1.88
C PHE A 84 -1.47 -19.07 -1.36
N PHE A 85 -2.79 -19.24 -1.44
CA PHE A 85 -3.46 -20.45 -0.97
C PHE A 85 -3.32 -21.64 -1.93
N MET A 86 -3.07 -21.37 -3.22
CA MET A 86 -2.94 -22.41 -4.24
C MET A 86 -1.48 -22.82 -4.55
N SER A 87 -0.51 -22.11 -3.95
CA SER A 87 0.93 -22.44 -3.99
C SER A 87 1.33 -23.33 -2.82
#